data_AF-A0A3L5TRT6-F1
#
_entry.id   AF-A0A3L5TRT6-F1
#
_cell.length_a   1.000
_cell.length_b   1.000
_cell.length_c   1.000
_cell.angle_alpha   90.00
_cell.angle_beta   90.00
_cell.angle_gamma   90.00
#
_symmetry.space_group_name_H-M   'P 1'
#
loop_
_entity.id
_entity.type
_entity.pdbx_description
1 polymer ?
#
loop_
_entity_poly.entity_id
_entity_poly.type
_entity_poly.pdbx_seq_one_letter_code
_entity_poly.pdbx_strand_id
1 'polypeptide(L)'
;MIDLSNRIGANPWFNMPHAADDNFVTQFAKLVEKTLRNDLKTESAVDSNQDFTSEVFGSQPDKIVPVWAWQTGNQDYTRQAIEDLGNRTRNFKAIAITGYFDCNNLAGKHAAEMLNMSNTQMETYCNNQMSQSESSFQYFMDLAKKHGLKLLMYEGGPSIMEGSAIAQGVSHDEVTNKAITFNRDQHIKSVVDKLLEAWYKIVINDPQNSSPGGLFNYFSSTGTPSKYGSWGMLEYTGQDPGTVPKYVATQSFITRHYSHNPVDIACSFLQRSNLGYGCFLQKRGALHWFCAVTDDDGVTWSYYPDVGNTGDTLVLDGFNPTTHTVYIRSINKLGVNNYHSIDTRTANTWKTQALITTVHSPPEKPYIDYLTVFTTI
;
A
#
# COMPACT_ATOMS: atom_id res chain seq x y z
N MET A 1 0.77 15.32 -2.85
CA MET A 1 0.88 14.40 -1.71
C MET A 1 0.26 14.91 -0.44
N ILE A 2 0.72 16.02 0.15
CA ILE A 2 0.10 16.57 1.37
C ILE A 2 -1.40 16.83 1.15
N ASP A 3 -1.76 17.49 0.04
CA ASP A 3 -3.17 17.72 -0.31
C ASP A 3 -3.97 16.41 -0.44
N LEU A 4 -3.42 15.40 -1.11
CA LEU A 4 -4.05 14.09 -1.23
C LEU A 4 -4.25 13.44 0.15
N SER A 5 -3.22 13.46 0.99
CA SER A 5 -3.22 12.95 2.37
C SER A 5 -4.29 13.62 3.21
N ASN A 6 -4.40 14.95 3.12
CA ASN A 6 -5.44 15.72 3.80
C ASN A 6 -6.86 15.32 3.37
N ARG A 7 -7.06 15.12 2.06
CA ARG A 7 -8.36 14.74 1.48
C ARG A 7 -8.81 13.36 1.90
N ILE A 8 -7.89 12.38 1.87
CA ILE A 8 -8.24 10.98 2.16
C ILE A 8 -8.07 10.62 3.64
N GLY A 9 -7.32 11.42 4.40
CA GLY A 9 -7.01 11.16 5.80
C GLY A 9 -5.93 10.10 6.02
N ALA A 10 -4.93 10.05 5.15
CA ALA A 10 -3.79 9.15 5.24
C ALA A 10 -2.56 9.87 5.80
N ASN A 11 -1.71 9.18 6.57
CA ASN A 11 -0.42 9.70 7.02
C ASN A 11 0.61 9.62 5.87
N PRO A 12 1.20 10.71 5.38
CA PRO A 12 2.16 10.58 4.29
C PRO A 12 3.51 10.02 4.76
N TRP A 13 4.14 9.23 3.91
CA TRP A 13 5.56 8.88 3.93
C TRP A 13 6.31 9.65 2.84
N PHE A 14 7.41 10.31 3.21
CA PHE A 14 8.25 11.04 2.28
C PHE A 14 9.71 10.55 2.28
N ASN A 15 10.20 10.12 1.12
CA ASN A 15 11.63 9.90 0.89
C ASN A 15 12.30 11.20 0.41
N MET A 16 13.29 11.68 1.16
CA MET A 16 14.11 12.82 0.77
C MET A 16 15.25 12.38 -0.17
N PRO A 17 15.62 13.20 -1.17
CA PRO A 17 16.80 12.91 -2.00
C PRO A 17 18.05 12.79 -1.12
N HIS A 18 18.91 11.82 -1.40
CA HIS A 18 20.15 11.63 -0.62
C HIS A 18 21.09 12.85 -0.69
N ALA A 19 21.03 13.62 -1.80
CA ALA A 19 21.83 14.82 -2.01
C ALA A 19 21.14 16.11 -1.52
N ALA A 20 20.01 16.01 -0.82
CA ALA A 20 19.33 17.17 -0.25
C ALA A 20 20.20 17.80 0.84
N ASP A 21 20.31 19.13 0.82
CA ASP A 21 20.94 19.87 1.90
C ASP A 21 19.99 20.10 3.07
N ASP A 22 20.53 20.51 4.21
CA ASP A 22 19.74 20.78 5.42
C ASP A 22 18.68 21.88 5.20
N ASN A 23 18.92 22.83 4.30
CA ASN A 23 17.95 23.88 3.98
C ASN A 23 16.74 23.30 3.23
N PHE A 24 16.93 22.42 2.25
CA PHE A 24 15.85 21.73 1.55
C PHE A 24 14.97 20.96 2.54
N VAL A 25 15.59 20.16 3.41
CA VAL A 25 14.89 19.37 4.44
C VAL A 25 14.10 20.30 5.38
N THR A 26 14.69 21.43 5.79
CA THR A 26 14.03 22.42 6.65
C THR A 26 12.85 23.10 5.98
N GLN A 27 12.97 23.49 4.70
CA GLN A 27 11.86 24.09 3.94
C GLN A 27 10.73 23.08 3.70
N PHE A 28 11.08 21.83 3.42
CA PHE A 28 10.12 20.74 3.30
C PHE A 28 9.35 20.53 4.62
N ALA A 29 10.06 20.45 5.75
CA ALA A 29 9.48 20.35 7.08
C ALA A 29 8.50 21.51 7.36
N LYS A 30 8.88 22.76 7.05
CA LYS A 30 8.00 23.93 7.22
C LYS A 30 6.74 23.86 6.35
N LEU A 31 6.84 23.32 5.13
CA LEU A 31 5.68 23.10 4.27
C LEU A 31 4.72 22.07 4.88
N VAL A 32 5.24 20.96 5.39
CA VAL A 32 4.44 19.92 6.05
C VAL A 32 3.76 20.47 7.30
N GLU A 33 4.49 21.17 8.17
CA GLU A 33 3.95 21.80 9.39
C GLU A 33 2.74 22.67 9.07
N LYS A 34 2.89 23.55 8.07
CA LYS A 34 1.90 24.54 7.68
C LYS A 34 0.67 23.95 6.98
N THR A 35 0.82 22.85 6.24
CA THR A 35 -0.21 22.40 5.29
C THR A 35 -0.79 21.02 5.56
N LEU A 36 -0.13 20.18 6.35
CA LEU A 36 -0.67 18.87 6.74
C LEU A 36 -1.73 19.02 7.84
N ARG A 37 -2.89 18.36 7.64
CA ARG A 37 -4.00 18.30 8.60
C ARG A 37 -3.49 17.90 9.99
N ASN A 38 -3.97 18.56 11.04
CA ASN A 38 -3.37 18.46 12.39
C ASN A 38 -3.54 17.11 13.09
N ASP A 39 -4.52 16.30 12.69
CA ASP A 39 -4.73 14.94 13.16
C ASP A 39 -3.88 13.90 12.42
N LEU A 40 -3.18 14.30 11.35
CA LEU A 40 -2.28 13.44 10.59
C LEU A 40 -0.83 13.55 11.08
N LYS A 41 -0.13 12.42 11.02
CA LYS A 41 1.31 12.29 11.26
C LYS A 41 2.03 11.97 9.96
N THR A 42 3.35 12.14 9.93
CA THR A 42 4.14 11.76 8.76
C THR A 42 5.46 11.11 9.15
N GLU A 43 5.86 10.10 8.39
CA GLU A 43 7.21 9.54 8.41
C GLU A 43 8.03 10.19 7.30
N SER A 44 9.28 10.51 7.59
CA SER A 44 10.21 10.98 6.56
C SER A 44 11.53 10.25 6.65
N ALA A 45 11.89 9.57 5.56
CA ALA A 45 13.23 9.03 5.37
C ALA A 45 14.17 10.17 4.98
N VAL A 46 15.11 10.49 5.86
CA VAL A 46 16.03 11.61 5.72
C VAL A 46 17.45 11.15 6.04
N ASP A 47 18.40 11.53 5.20
CA ASP A 47 19.84 11.44 5.48
C ASP A 47 20.37 12.84 5.84
N SER A 48 19.91 13.39 6.97
CA SER A 48 20.34 14.71 7.47
C SER A 48 21.00 14.57 8.84
N ASN A 49 22.02 15.40 9.06
CA ASN A 49 22.75 15.47 10.32
C ASN A 49 22.14 16.48 11.32
N GLN A 50 21.10 17.24 10.93
CA GLN A 50 20.47 18.26 11.78
C GLN A 50 19.16 17.75 12.42
N ASP A 51 18.89 18.21 13.65
CA ASP A 51 17.58 18.04 14.29
C ASP A 51 16.58 19.10 13.78
N PHE A 52 16.15 18.94 12.54
CA PHE A 52 15.12 19.83 11.95
C PHE A 52 13.74 19.64 12.61
N THR A 53 13.52 18.51 13.28
CA THR A 53 12.22 18.20 13.89
C THR A 53 11.92 19.11 15.07
N SER A 54 12.87 19.27 15.99
CA SER A 54 12.74 20.17 17.12
C SER A 54 12.65 21.64 16.69
N GLU A 55 13.40 22.04 15.66
CA GLU A 55 13.41 23.43 15.15
C GLU A 55 12.07 23.83 14.53
N VAL A 56 11.49 22.96 13.70
CA VAL A 56 10.28 23.29 12.93
C VAL A 56 9.00 22.92 13.68
N PHE A 57 8.97 21.76 14.33
CA PHE A 57 7.75 21.23 14.91
C PHE A 57 7.61 21.49 16.40
N GLY A 58 8.65 21.94 17.12
CA GLY A 58 8.60 22.49 18.49
C GLY A 58 7.57 21.88 19.44
N SER A 59 6.32 22.39 19.39
CA SER A 59 5.18 21.96 20.21
C SER A 59 4.47 20.67 19.76
N GLN A 60 4.81 20.09 18.61
CA GLN A 60 4.24 18.88 18.01
C GLN A 60 5.35 17.92 17.53
N PRO A 61 6.28 17.49 18.40
CA PRO A 61 7.43 16.67 18.00
C PRO A 61 7.04 15.32 17.39
N ASP A 62 5.84 14.81 17.69
CA ASP A 62 5.33 13.54 17.15
C ASP A 62 4.68 13.68 15.77
N LYS A 63 4.60 14.90 15.19
CA LYS A 63 4.01 15.13 13.87
C LYS A 63 4.89 14.61 12.74
N ILE A 64 6.21 14.58 12.94
CA ILE A 64 7.17 13.93 12.04
C ILE A 64 7.92 12.83 12.78
N VAL A 65 7.94 11.64 12.19
CA VAL A 65 8.80 10.52 12.58
C VAL A 65 10.03 10.53 11.66
N PRO A 66 11.18 11.04 12.13
CA PRO A 66 12.42 10.98 11.37
C PRO A 66 12.93 9.53 11.30
N VAL A 67 13.17 9.10 10.07
CA VAL A 67 13.59 7.75 9.73
C VAL A 67 14.96 7.80 9.06
N TRP A 68 15.90 7.01 9.57
CA TRP A 68 17.17 6.80 8.89
C TRP A 68 17.07 5.59 7.96
N ALA A 69 17.23 5.78 6.65
CA ALA A 69 16.96 4.77 5.64
C ALA A 69 18.21 4.35 4.87
N TRP A 70 18.42 3.05 4.65
CA TRP A 70 19.56 2.55 3.87
C TRP A 70 19.31 1.19 3.21
N GLN A 71 20.11 0.84 2.20
CA GLN A 71 19.99 -0.43 1.49
C GLN A 71 20.35 -1.64 2.37
N THR A 72 19.49 -2.67 2.34
CA THR A 72 19.62 -3.92 3.12
C THR A 72 20.91 -4.68 2.81
N GLY A 73 21.46 -4.53 1.60
CA GLY A 73 22.72 -5.18 1.21
C GLY A 73 23.96 -4.67 1.97
N ASN A 74 23.89 -3.50 2.58
CA ASN A 74 25.02 -2.87 3.28
C ASN A 74 24.89 -3.00 4.81
N GLN A 75 24.59 -4.20 5.31
CA GLN A 75 24.23 -4.44 6.72
C GLN A 75 25.25 -3.92 7.73
N ASP A 76 26.55 -4.10 7.46
CA ASP A 76 27.61 -3.63 8.35
C ASP A 76 27.73 -2.11 8.37
N TYR A 77 27.50 -1.45 7.24
CA TYR A 77 27.43 0.01 7.19
C TYR A 77 26.21 0.50 7.97
N THR A 78 25.06 -0.16 7.81
CA THR A 78 23.84 0.16 8.55
C THR A 78 24.02 0.01 10.05
N ARG A 79 24.65 -1.08 10.48
CA ARG A 79 25.00 -1.31 11.89
C ARG A 79 26.01 -0.29 12.39
N GLN A 80 27.13 -0.09 11.69
CA GLN A 80 28.15 0.89 12.08
C GLN A 80 27.56 2.27 12.16
N ALA A 81 26.75 2.69 11.18
CA ALA A 81 26.04 3.95 11.24
C ALA A 81 25.22 4.04 12.52
N ILE A 82 24.32 3.08 12.81
CA ILE A 82 23.48 3.05 14.02
C ILE A 82 24.28 3.02 15.33
N GLU A 83 25.38 2.27 15.39
CA GLU A 83 26.23 2.12 16.56
C GLU A 83 27.14 3.35 16.78
N ASP A 84 27.72 3.89 15.70
CA ASP A 84 28.55 5.10 15.66
C ASP A 84 27.71 6.39 15.67
N LEU A 85 26.39 6.29 15.48
CA LEU A 85 25.49 7.42 15.55
C LEU A 85 25.70 8.18 16.87
N GLY A 86 26.14 7.55 17.96
CA GLY A 86 26.47 8.24 19.20
C GLY A 86 25.31 9.14 19.65
N ASN A 87 25.47 10.47 19.57
CA ASN A 87 24.41 11.45 19.85
C ASN A 87 23.34 11.63 18.74
N ARG A 88 23.51 11.07 17.54
CA ARG A 88 22.57 11.16 16.40
C ARG A 88 21.34 10.26 16.55
N THR A 89 21.38 9.23 17.41
CA THR A 89 20.19 8.46 17.82
C THR A 89 19.17 9.31 18.58
N ARG A 90 19.56 10.49 19.09
CA ARG A 90 18.63 11.43 19.73
C ARG A 90 17.57 11.98 18.75
N ASN A 91 17.86 11.92 17.44
CA ASN A 91 17.05 12.56 16.41
C ASN A 91 16.23 11.59 15.56
N PHE A 92 16.49 10.28 15.57
CA PHE A 92 15.73 9.31 14.78
C PHE A 92 14.84 8.44 15.68
N LYS A 93 13.64 8.10 15.20
CA LYS A 93 12.69 7.22 15.90
C LYS A 93 12.52 5.87 15.23
N ALA A 94 13.06 5.72 14.02
CA ALA A 94 13.02 4.50 13.25
C ALA A 94 14.23 4.39 12.32
N ILE A 95 14.53 3.15 11.93
CA ILE A 95 15.37 2.83 10.78
C ILE A 95 14.50 2.22 9.69
N ALA A 96 14.87 2.44 8.43
CA ALA A 96 14.23 1.80 7.30
C ALA A 96 15.21 1.09 6.37
N ILE A 97 14.77 -0.03 5.84
CA ILE A 97 15.56 -0.87 4.94
C ILE A 97 14.86 -1.08 3.60
N THR A 98 15.55 -1.71 2.63
CA THR A 98 14.93 -2.18 1.38
C THR A 98 14.41 -3.62 1.53
N GLY A 99 13.37 -3.98 0.78
CA GLY A 99 12.82 -5.35 0.76
C GLY A 99 12.59 -5.84 -0.65
N TYR A 100 13.62 -5.77 -1.49
CA TYR A 100 13.56 -6.28 -2.85
C TYR A 100 13.84 -7.78 -2.92
N PHE A 101 13.17 -8.46 -3.84
CA PHE A 101 13.53 -9.81 -4.24
C PHE A 101 13.82 -9.85 -5.74
N ASP A 102 14.92 -10.49 -6.14
CA ASP A 102 15.38 -10.66 -7.53
C ASP A 102 15.51 -12.14 -7.89
N CYS A 103 15.03 -13.01 -6.99
CA CYS A 103 15.07 -14.46 -7.08
C CYS A 103 16.51 -14.99 -7.13
N ASN A 104 17.35 -14.56 -6.17
CA ASN A 104 18.78 -14.87 -6.12
C ASN A 104 19.53 -14.37 -7.37
N ASN A 105 19.26 -13.13 -7.76
CA ASN A 105 19.82 -12.48 -8.94
C ASN A 105 19.59 -13.31 -10.22
N LEU A 106 18.36 -13.79 -10.41
CA LEU A 106 18.01 -14.72 -11.51
C LEU A 106 18.32 -14.12 -12.88
N ALA A 107 17.89 -12.88 -13.11
CA ALA A 107 18.07 -12.21 -14.39
C ALA A 107 19.51 -11.73 -14.63
N GLY A 108 20.33 -11.53 -13.59
CA GLY A 108 21.74 -11.18 -13.76
C GLY A 108 22.67 -12.40 -13.75
N LYS A 109 22.69 -13.16 -12.65
CA LYS A 109 23.61 -14.30 -12.45
C LYS A 109 23.25 -15.52 -13.31
N HIS A 110 21.97 -15.76 -13.54
CA HIS A 110 21.45 -16.95 -14.24
C HIS A 110 20.76 -16.59 -15.56
N ALA A 111 21.13 -15.45 -16.16
CA ALA A 111 20.47 -14.87 -17.34
C ALA A 111 20.30 -15.87 -18.51
N ALA A 112 21.36 -16.58 -18.88
CA ALA A 112 21.34 -17.54 -19.98
C ALA A 112 20.46 -18.77 -19.69
N GLU A 113 20.43 -19.23 -18.43
CA GLU A 113 19.59 -20.34 -17.99
C GLU A 113 18.11 -19.92 -17.95
N MET A 114 17.83 -18.72 -17.46
CA MET A 114 16.49 -18.15 -17.26
C MET A 114 15.64 -18.19 -18.54
N LEU A 115 16.25 -17.98 -19.71
CA LEU A 115 15.55 -18.00 -20.99
C LEU A 115 14.80 -19.33 -21.23
N ASN A 116 15.40 -20.44 -20.78
CA ASN A 116 14.88 -21.78 -20.95
C ASN A 116 14.11 -22.31 -19.73
N MET A 117 14.00 -21.54 -18.65
CA MET A 117 13.27 -21.94 -17.45
C MET A 117 11.74 -21.80 -17.64
N SER A 118 11.00 -22.71 -17.02
CA SER A 118 9.58 -22.56 -16.75
C SER A 118 9.34 -21.56 -15.61
N ASN A 119 8.12 -21.04 -15.50
CA ASN A 119 7.75 -20.13 -14.40
C ASN A 119 7.89 -20.80 -13.02
N THR A 120 7.64 -22.10 -12.91
CA THR A 120 7.85 -22.87 -11.67
C THR A 120 9.32 -23.00 -11.29
N GLN A 121 10.22 -23.17 -12.27
CA GLN A 121 11.66 -23.16 -12.01
C GLN A 121 12.12 -21.78 -11.52
N MET A 122 11.65 -20.71 -12.16
CA MET A 122 11.96 -19.34 -11.71
C MET A 122 11.38 -19.05 -10.31
N GLU A 123 10.17 -19.52 -10.00
CA GLU A 123 9.58 -19.39 -8.65
C GLU A 123 10.44 -20.11 -7.60
N THR A 124 11.03 -21.25 -7.93
CA THR A 124 11.93 -21.98 -7.02
C THR A 124 13.13 -21.12 -6.61
N TYR A 125 13.71 -20.37 -7.56
CA TYR A 125 14.78 -19.41 -7.25
C TYR A 125 14.31 -18.31 -6.29
N CYS A 126 13.10 -17.80 -6.48
CA CYS A 126 12.50 -16.81 -5.57
C CYS A 126 12.28 -17.38 -4.17
N ASN A 127 11.72 -18.59 -4.10
CA ASN A 127 11.45 -19.27 -2.83
C ASN A 127 12.74 -19.57 -2.06
N ASN A 128 13.82 -19.94 -2.76
CA ASN A 128 15.13 -20.16 -2.14
C ASN A 128 15.74 -18.89 -1.54
N GLN A 129 15.39 -17.70 -2.04
CA GLN A 129 15.81 -16.42 -1.46
C GLN A 129 15.09 -16.11 -0.14
N MET A 130 13.89 -16.64 0.10
CA MET A 130 13.03 -16.22 1.21
C MET A 130 13.70 -16.40 2.58
N SER A 131 14.43 -17.49 2.81
CA SER A 131 15.15 -17.71 4.08
C SER A 131 16.20 -16.62 4.35
N GLN A 132 16.85 -16.11 3.29
CA GLN A 132 17.80 -15.00 3.41
C GLN A 132 17.08 -13.68 3.73
N SER A 133 15.93 -13.43 3.09
CA SER A 133 15.09 -12.26 3.38
C SER A 133 14.60 -12.28 4.83
N GLU A 134 14.07 -13.41 5.31
CA GLU A 134 13.63 -13.59 6.70
C GLU A 134 14.78 -13.35 7.69
N SER A 135 15.96 -13.93 7.43
CA SER A 135 17.14 -13.73 8.27
C SER A 135 17.57 -12.26 8.32
N SER A 136 17.49 -11.55 7.18
CA SER A 136 17.81 -10.12 7.11
C SER A 136 16.79 -9.27 7.88
N PHE A 137 15.50 -9.57 7.75
CA PHE A 137 14.44 -8.89 8.51
C PHE A 137 14.62 -9.10 10.01
N GLN A 138 14.93 -10.33 10.44
CA GLN A 138 15.19 -10.63 11.84
C GLN A 138 16.39 -9.84 12.37
N TYR A 139 17.51 -9.85 11.64
CA TYR A 139 18.71 -9.10 12.00
C TYR A 139 18.43 -7.61 12.22
N PHE A 140 17.77 -6.95 11.26
CA PHE A 140 17.47 -5.53 11.38
C PHE A 140 16.43 -5.25 12.46
N MET A 141 15.50 -6.17 12.71
CA MET A 141 14.52 -6.00 13.77
C MET A 141 15.21 -6.08 15.14
N ASP A 142 16.14 -7.01 15.32
CA ASP A 142 16.91 -7.12 16.56
C ASP A 142 17.85 -5.93 16.77
N LEU A 143 18.44 -5.41 15.69
CA LEU A 143 19.20 -4.16 15.71
C LEU A 143 18.33 -2.97 16.13
N ALA A 144 17.14 -2.82 15.54
CA ALA A 144 16.21 -1.76 15.90
C ALA A 144 15.80 -1.84 17.38
N LYS A 145 15.46 -3.04 17.88
CA LYS A 145 15.14 -3.29 19.30
C LYS A 145 16.26 -2.91 20.24
N LYS A 146 17.49 -3.35 19.94
CA LYS A 146 18.69 -3.07 20.75
C LYS A 146 18.87 -1.56 20.99
N HIS A 147 18.43 -0.74 20.04
CA HIS A 147 18.55 0.72 20.09
C HIS A 147 17.23 1.46 20.37
N GLY A 148 16.13 0.76 20.69
CA GLY A 148 14.83 1.38 20.98
C GLY A 148 14.19 2.08 19.77
N LEU A 149 14.52 1.65 18.55
CA LEU A 149 14.02 2.19 17.29
C LEU A 149 12.94 1.27 16.71
N LYS A 150 12.06 1.82 15.87
CA LYS A 150 11.20 1.00 15.00
C LYS A 150 11.97 0.55 13.76
N LEU A 151 11.65 -0.63 13.25
CA LEU A 151 12.06 -1.06 11.90
C LEU A 151 10.92 -0.80 10.91
N LEU A 152 11.24 -0.15 9.81
CA LEU A 152 10.33 0.15 8.70
C LEU A 152 10.97 -0.32 7.39
N MET A 153 10.21 -0.36 6.31
CA MET A 153 10.74 -0.58 4.97
C MET A 153 10.37 0.59 4.09
N TYR A 154 11.36 1.29 3.54
CA TYR A 154 11.12 2.49 2.74
C TYR A 154 10.86 2.17 1.27
N GLU A 155 11.32 1.01 0.78
CA GLU A 155 10.98 0.43 -0.52
C GLU A 155 11.10 -1.08 -0.52
N GLY A 156 10.24 -1.77 -1.28
CA GLY A 156 10.31 -3.21 -1.45
C GLY A 156 9.39 -3.70 -2.57
N GLY A 157 9.54 -4.97 -2.93
CA GLY A 157 8.81 -5.60 -4.03
C GLY A 157 9.72 -6.35 -5.01
N PRO A 158 9.24 -6.69 -6.20
CA PRO A 158 10.03 -7.40 -7.20
C PRO A 158 11.10 -6.51 -7.82
N SER A 159 12.28 -7.09 -8.01
CA SER A 159 13.46 -6.49 -8.67
C SER A 159 14.11 -7.46 -9.66
N ILE A 160 13.30 -8.34 -10.27
CA ILE A 160 13.77 -9.36 -11.23
C ILE A 160 14.11 -8.65 -12.54
N MET A 161 15.36 -8.23 -12.68
CA MET A 161 15.93 -7.53 -13.83
C MET A 161 17.46 -7.69 -13.83
N GLU A 162 18.10 -7.38 -14.95
CA GLU A 162 19.56 -7.39 -15.05
C GLU A 162 20.15 -6.19 -14.31
N GLY A 163 20.96 -6.42 -13.27
CA GLY A 163 21.59 -5.33 -12.51
C GLY A 163 22.46 -4.39 -13.36
N SER A 164 23.00 -4.86 -14.49
CA SER A 164 23.70 -4.02 -15.48
C SER A 164 22.81 -2.95 -16.11
N ALA A 165 21.49 -3.16 -16.15
CA ALA A 165 20.56 -2.18 -16.67
C ALA A 165 20.60 -0.90 -15.83
N ILE A 166 20.61 -1.05 -14.50
CA ILE A 166 20.74 0.08 -13.57
C ILE A 166 22.18 0.60 -13.54
N ALA A 167 23.15 -0.29 -13.38
CA ALA A 167 24.54 0.11 -13.14
C ALA A 167 25.23 0.71 -14.37
N GLN A 168 24.85 0.28 -15.58
CA GLN A 168 25.56 0.58 -16.83
C GLN A 168 24.62 1.02 -17.96
N GLY A 169 23.31 0.94 -17.77
CA GLY A 169 22.34 1.19 -18.84
C GLY A 169 22.23 0.05 -19.86
N VAL A 170 22.85 -1.11 -19.61
CA VAL A 170 22.97 -2.23 -20.56
C VAL A 170 22.15 -3.44 -20.09
N SER A 171 21.39 -4.03 -21.01
CA SER A 171 20.56 -5.22 -20.77
C SER A 171 20.42 -6.03 -22.06
N HIS A 172 19.95 -7.27 -21.93
CA HIS A 172 19.58 -8.13 -23.05
C HIS A 172 18.06 -8.16 -23.19
N ASP A 173 17.54 -7.87 -24.39
CA ASP A 173 16.10 -7.78 -24.62
C ASP A 173 15.36 -9.08 -24.30
N GLU A 174 15.93 -10.24 -24.63
CA GLU A 174 15.33 -11.54 -24.36
C GLU A 174 15.18 -11.81 -22.85
N VAL A 175 16.21 -11.48 -22.07
CA VAL A 175 16.22 -11.65 -20.60
C VAL A 175 15.24 -10.66 -19.97
N THR A 176 15.28 -9.39 -20.41
CA THR A 176 14.34 -8.36 -19.98
C THR A 176 12.89 -8.79 -20.24
N ASN A 177 12.58 -9.25 -21.45
CA ASN A 177 11.23 -9.70 -21.82
C ASN A 177 10.79 -10.93 -21.02
N LYS A 178 11.71 -11.88 -20.77
CA LYS A 178 11.44 -13.05 -19.93
C LYS A 178 11.13 -12.64 -18.49
N ALA A 179 11.89 -11.71 -17.93
CA ALA A 179 11.68 -11.19 -16.58
C ALA A 179 10.36 -10.43 -16.44
N ILE A 180 10.01 -9.59 -17.42
CA ILE A 180 8.72 -8.91 -17.48
C ILE A 180 7.56 -9.92 -17.56
N THR A 181 7.70 -10.94 -18.41
CA THR A 181 6.67 -11.99 -18.55
C THR A 181 6.49 -12.76 -17.25
N PHE A 182 7.57 -13.10 -16.54
CA PHE A 182 7.47 -13.76 -15.23
C PHE A 182 6.82 -12.86 -14.17
N ASN A 183 7.08 -11.55 -14.19
CA ASN A 183 6.41 -10.58 -13.29
C ASN A 183 4.89 -10.46 -13.53
N ARG A 184 4.38 -10.90 -14.69
CA ARG A 184 2.96 -10.95 -15.03
C ARG A 184 2.32 -12.29 -14.71
N ASP A 185 3.12 -13.31 -14.44
CA ASP A 185 2.66 -14.68 -14.25
C ASP A 185 2.17 -14.92 -12.80
N GLN A 186 1.22 -15.85 -12.63
CA GLN A 186 0.62 -16.15 -11.32
C GLN A 186 1.63 -16.61 -10.26
N HIS A 187 2.77 -17.18 -10.64
CA HIS A 187 3.80 -17.60 -9.68
C HIS A 187 4.37 -16.41 -8.87
N ILE A 188 4.41 -15.19 -9.44
CA ILE A 188 4.88 -14.00 -8.70
C ILE A 188 3.97 -13.67 -7.50
N LYS A 189 2.68 -14.03 -7.57
CA LYS A 189 1.70 -13.81 -6.49
C LYS A 189 2.17 -14.51 -5.21
N SER A 190 2.60 -15.76 -5.33
CA SER A 190 3.09 -16.59 -4.23
C SER A 190 4.32 -15.97 -3.57
N VAL A 191 5.25 -15.44 -4.37
CA VAL A 191 6.47 -14.81 -3.88
C VAL A 191 6.17 -13.51 -3.13
N VAL A 192 5.32 -12.65 -3.69
CA VAL A 192 4.90 -11.39 -3.02
C VAL A 192 4.19 -11.68 -1.71
N ASP A 193 3.24 -12.63 -1.70
CA ASP A 193 2.51 -13.04 -0.48
C ASP A 193 3.49 -13.52 0.60
N LYS A 194 4.44 -14.41 0.27
CA LYS A 194 5.43 -14.91 1.24
C LYS A 194 6.31 -13.80 1.83
N LEU A 195 6.76 -12.86 1.00
CA LEU A 195 7.60 -11.74 1.48
C LEU A 195 6.83 -10.85 2.47
N LEU A 196 5.57 -10.51 2.13
CA LEU A 196 4.72 -9.68 3.00
C LEU A 196 4.37 -10.41 4.31
N GLU A 197 4.08 -11.72 4.25
CA GLU A 197 3.86 -12.55 5.45
C GLU A 197 5.11 -12.64 6.34
N ALA A 198 6.29 -12.82 5.73
CA ALA A 198 7.56 -12.82 6.46
C ALA A 198 7.76 -11.49 7.21
N TRP A 199 7.56 -10.36 6.52
CA TRP A 199 7.63 -9.03 7.14
C TRP A 199 6.61 -8.88 8.28
N TYR A 200 5.36 -9.24 8.04
CA TYR A 200 4.30 -9.16 9.05
C TYR A 200 4.66 -9.96 10.31
N LYS A 201 5.06 -11.22 10.14
CA LYS A 201 5.39 -12.11 11.25
C LYS A 201 6.60 -11.62 12.06
N ILE A 202 7.66 -11.16 11.39
CA ILE A 202 8.94 -10.84 12.03
C ILE A 202 8.94 -9.42 12.60
N VAL A 203 8.35 -8.46 11.88
CA VAL A 203 8.50 -7.03 12.18
C VAL A 203 7.26 -6.44 12.85
N ILE A 204 6.06 -6.83 12.40
CA ILE A 204 4.81 -6.19 12.80
C ILE A 204 4.12 -6.94 13.95
N ASN A 205 4.04 -8.26 13.86
CA ASN A 205 3.23 -9.12 14.74
C ASN A 205 4.07 -10.21 15.42
N ASP A 206 5.28 -9.85 15.84
CA ASP A 206 6.11 -10.73 16.66
C ASP A 206 5.67 -10.60 18.13
N PRO A 207 5.17 -11.70 18.76
CA PRO A 207 4.68 -11.68 20.14
C PRO A 207 5.75 -11.28 21.18
N GLN A 208 7.03 -11.36 20.83
CA GLN A 208 8.13 -10.98 21.71
C GLN A 208 8.48 -9.49 21.62
N ASN A 209 7.79 -8.72 20.77
CA ASN A 209 8.15 -7.33 20.47
C ASN A 209 7.26 -6.33 21.21
N SER A 210 7.80 -5.75 22.28
CA SER A 210 7.17 -4.64 23.03
C SER A 210 7.15 -3.32 22.26
N SER A 211 7.88 -3.23 21.15
CA SER A 211 7.85 -2.11 20.19
C SER A 211 7.86 -2.69 18.78
N PRO A 212 6.69 -2.96 18.17
CA PRO A 212 6.64 -3.49 16.82
C PRO A 212 7.26 -2.48 15.85
N GLY A 213 7.98 -3.01 14.86
CA GLY A 213 8.23 -2.28 13.63
C GLY A 213 6.93 -2.13 12.85
N GLY A 214 7.00 -1.60 11.64
CA GLY A 214 5.80 -1.23 10.90
C GLY A 214 5.96 -1.28 9.40
N LEU A 215 5.12 -0.51 8.72
CA LEU A 215 5.13 -0.14 7.30
C LEU A 215 6.07 -0.92 6.38
N PHE A 216 5.44 -1.65 5.44
CA PHE A 216 6.08 -2.11 4.21
C PHE A 216 5.71 -1.15 3.07
N ASN A 217 6.64 -0.30 2.63
CA ASN A 217 6.41 0.53 1.46
C ASN A 217 6.69 -0.27 0.19
N TYR A 218 5.63 -0.74 -0.47
CA TYR A 218 5.75 -1.30 -1.81
C TYR A 218 6.17 -0.19 -2.78
N PHE A 219 7.26 -0.39 -3.51
CA PHE A 219 7.95 0.70 -4.20
C PHE A 219 7.06 1.48 -5.18
N SER A 220 6.16 0.82 -5.90
CA SER A 220 5.25 1.53 -6.79
C SER A 220 3.86 0.89 -6.83
N SER A 221 2.83 1.71 -6.71
CA SER A 221 1.45 1.30 -6.97
C SER A 221 1.22 1.05 -8.47
N THR A 222 1.86 1.83 -9.34
CA THR A 222 1.69 1.78 -10.79
C THR A 222 2.97 2.17 -11.51
N GLY A 223 3.47 1.29 -12.38
CA GLY A 223 4.67 1.57 -13.17
C GLY A 223 4.81 0.61 -14.34
N THR A 224 4.99 1.16 -15.53
CA THR A 224 5.18 0.38 -16.76
C THR A 224 6.51 -0.38 -16.71
N PRO A 225 6.52 -1.70 -16.96
CA PRO A 225 7.75 -2.48 -16.98
C PRO A 225 8.74 -1.97 -18.03
N SER A 226 10.04 -2.08 -17.73
CA SER A 226 11.12 -1.78 -18.65
C SER A 226 12.35 -2.65 -18.34
N LYS A 227 13.46 -2.45 -19.08
CA LYS A 227 14.75 -3.05 -18.73
C LYS A 227 15.23 -2.71 -17.32
N TYR A 228 14.76 -1.59 -16.75
CA TYR A 228 15.09 -1.19 -15.39
C TYR A 228 14.26 -1.90 -14.33
N GLY A 229 13.28 -2.72 -14.70
CA GLY A 229 12.47 -3.50 -13.76
C GLY A 229 10.96 -3.39 -13.97
N SER A 230 10.24 -4.25 -13.24
CA SER A 230 8.78 -4.34 -13.22
C SER A 230 8.25 -3.95 -11.85
N TRP A 231 8.48 -2.69 -11.47
CA TRP A 231 8.33 -2.24 -10.08
C TRP A 231 6.90 -2.06 -9.58
N GLY A 232 5.97 -1.66 -10.46
CA GLY A 232 4.60 -1.34 -10.07
C GLY A 232 3.79 -2.57 -9.68
N MET A 233 2.89 -2.47 -8.70
CA MET A 233 1.84 -3.48 -8.48
C MET A 233 1.00 -3.62 -9.75
N LEU A 234 0.56 -2.49 -10.31
CA LEU A 234 -0.07 -2.34 -11.62
C LEU A 234 0.92 -1.79 -12.65
N GLU A 235 0.66 -1.99 -13.94
CA GLU A 235 1.50 -1.42 -15.02
C GLU A 235 0.99 -0.07 -15.52
N TYR A 236 -0.32 0.17 -15.40
CA TYR A 236 -1.02 1.41 -15.70
C TYR A 236 -2.33 1.48 -14.90
N THR A 237 -2.89 2.67 -14.71
CA THR A 237 -4.02 2.92 -13.78
C THR A 237 -5.36 2.30 -14.21
N GLY A 238 -5.53 2.00 -15.50
CA GLY A 238 -6.73 1.38 -16.06
C GLY A 238 -6.67 -0.15 -16.15
N GLN A 239 -5.63 -0.78 -15.62
CA GLN A 239 -5.48 -2.23 -15.65
C GLN A 239 -6.49 -2.86 -14.68
N ASP A 240 -7.18 -3.93 -15.09
CA ASP A 240 -8.09 -4.66 -14.18
C ASP A 240 -7.28 -5.27 -13.03
N PRO A 241 -7.42 -4.77 -11.78
CA PRO A 241 -6.58 -5.20 -10.67
C PRO A 241 -6.73 -6.69 -10.36
N GLY A 242 -7.89 -7.29 -10.65
CA GLY A 242 -8.14 -8.72 -10.45
C GLY A 242 -7.29 -9.63 -11.34
N THR A 243 -6.74 -9.08 -12.44
CA THR A 243 -5.89 -9.82 -13.39
C THR A 243 -4.40 -9.69 -13.08
N VAL A 244 -4.00 -8.85 -12.12
CA VAL A 244 -2.60 -8.52 -11.85
C VAL A 244 -2.09 -9.23 -10.60
N PRO A 245 -1.27 -10.29 -10.73
CA PRO A 245 -0.94 -11.17 -9.61
C PRO A 245 -0.28 -10.45 -8.41
N LYS A 246 0.58 -9.46 -8.67
CA LYS A 246 1.26 -8.65 -7.63
C LYS A 246 0.29 -7.81 -6.80
N TYR A 247 -0.66 -7.17 -7.48
CA TYR A 247 -1.71 -6.39 -6.82
C TYR A 247 -2.64 -7.32 -6.01
N VAL A 248 -3.08 -8.44 -6.61
CA VAL A 248 -3.91 -9.43 -5.92
C VAL A 248 -3.23 -9.98 -4.66
N ALA A 249 -1.93 -10.28 -4.71
CA ALA A 249 -1.16 -10.72 -3.53
C ALA A 249 -1.18 -9.65 -2.43
N THR A 250 -0.80 -8.43 -2.76
CA THR A 250 -0.71 -7.31 -1.82
C THR A 250 -2.06 -7.01 -1.17
N GLN A 251 -3.11 -6.95 -1.98
CA GLN A 251 -4.46 -6.66 -1.50
C GLN A 251 -5.03 -7.82 -0.67
N SER A 252 -4.74 -9.08 -1.04
CA SER A 252 -5.13 -10.24 -0.24
C SER A 252 -4.45 -10.23 1.14
N PHE A 253 -3.16 -9.87 1.19
CA PHE A 253 -2.42 -9.68 2.44
C PHE A 253 -3.04 -8.57 3.30
N ILE A 254 -3.35 -7.41 2.69
CA ILE A 254 -3.98 -6.29 3.40
C ILE A 254 -5.31 -6.72 4.01
N THR A 255 -6.16 -7.37 3.20
CA THR A 255 -7.44 -7.89 3.68
C THR A 255 -7.25 -8.91 4.78
N ARG A 256 -6.28 -9.82 4.67
CA ARG A 256 -6.06 -10.88 5.67
C ARG A 256 -5.69 -10.33 7.05
N HIS A 257 -4.85 -9.29 7.11
CA HIS A 257 -4.23 -8.84 8.37
C HIS A 257 -4.72 -7.50 8.90
N TYR A 258 -5.21 -6.62 8.02
CA TYR A 258 -5.62 -5.26 8.40
C TYR A 258 -7.10 -5.00 8.16
N SER A 259 -7.82 -5.88 7.42
CA SER A 259 -9.27 -5.76 7.40
C SER A 259 -9.81 -6.10 8.78
N HIS A 260 -10.15 -5.04 9.51
CA HIS A 260 -11.16 -5.12 10.52
C HIS A 260 -12.47 -5.06 9.73
N ASN A 261 -13.39 -6.00 9.95
CA ASN A 261 -14.80 -5.75 9.59
C ASN A 261 -15.08 -4.33 10.08
N PRO A 262 -15.40 -3.36 9.20
CA PRO A 262 -15.37 -1.95 9.54
C PRO A 262 -16.16 -1.79 10.82
N VAL A 263 -15.44 -1.47 11.91
CA VAL A 263 -16.01 -1.62 13.24
C VAL A 263 -17.08 -0.57 13.46
N ASP A 264 -17.16 0.46 12.61
CA ASP A 264 -18.29 1.39 12.47
C ASP A 264 -18.38 2.01 11.04
N ILE A 265 -19.62 2.03 10.52
CA ILE A 265 -20.23 2.74 9.36
C ILE A 265 -19.30 3.21 8.21
N ALA A 266 -19.36 2.50 7.08
CA ALA A 266 -19.13 3.04 5.73
C ALA A 266 -20.46 3.16 4.96
N CYS A 267 -21.54 3.45 5.67
CA CYS A 267 -22.85 3.68 5.06
C CYS A 267 -22.89 5.12 4.53
N SER A 268 -22.80 5.31 3.22
CA SER A 268 -23.14 6.61 2.62
C SER A 268 -24.66 6.73 2.58
N PHE A 269 -25.19 7.74 3.27
CA PHE A 269 -26.62 8.06 3.24
C PHE A 269 -26.88 9.19 2.26
N LEU A 270 -27.86 9.01 1.37
CA LEU A 270 -28.41 10.10 0.56
C LEU A 270 -29.80 10.43 1.09
N GLN A 271 -29.97 11.63 1.64
CA GLN A 271 -31.29 12.18 1.96
C GLN A 271 -31.77 13.02 0.78
N ARG A 272 -32.96 12.69 0.24
CA ARG A 272 -33.62 13.46 -0.82
C ARG A 272 -35.11 13.52 -0.55
N SER A 273 -35.61 14.73 -0.31
CA SER A 273 -36.99 14.96 0.12
C SER A 273 -37.27 14.14 1.39
N ASN A 274 -38.38 13.41 1.47
CA ASN A 274 -38.80 12.69 2.67
C ASN A 274 -38.26 11.25 2.77
N LEU A 275 -37.20 10.93 2.02
CA LEU A 275 -36.64 9.59 1.91
C LEU A 275 -35.13 9.60 2.10
N GLY A 276 -34.65 8.64 2.89
CA GLY A 276 -33.24 8.32 3.08
C GLY A 276 -32.87 7.00 2.40
N TYR A 277 -31.74 6.97 1.71
CA TYR A 277 -31.18 5.75 1.12
C TYR A 277 -29.85 5.44 1.79
N GLY A 278 -29.59 4.17 2.11
CA GLY A 278 -28.31 3.78 2.71
C GLY A 278 -28.02 2.28 2.61
N CYS A 279 -26.75 1.92 2.72
CA CYS A 279 -26.29 0.53 2.83
C CYS A 279 -25.63 0.31 4.18
N PHE A 280 -26.04 -0.68 4.97
CA PHE A 280 -25.61 -0.90 6.36
C PHE A 280 -25.49 -2.37 6.75
N LEU A 281 -24.77 -2.63 7.83
CA LEU A 281 -24.77 -3.94 8.51
C LEU A 281 -25.94 -3.99 9.49
N GLN A 282 -26.79 -5.02 9.39
CA GLN A 282 -27.96 -5.17 10.29
C GLN A 282 -27.55 -5.30 11.78
N LYS A 283 -26.35 -5.80 12.05
CA LYS A 283 -25.76 -5.91 13.39
C LYS A 283 -24.24 -5.81 13.31
N ARG A 284 -23.61 -5.34 14.39
CA ARG A 284 -22.15 -5.30 14.52
C ARG A 284 -21.57 -6.72 14.38
N GLY A 285 -20.62 -6.89 13.46
CA GLY A 285 -20.04 -8.20 13.12
C GLY A 285 -20.88 -9.06 12.15
N ALA A 286 -21.95 -8.52 11.55
CA ALA A 286 -22.61 -9.19 10.42
C ALA A 286 -21.66 -9.31 9.22
N LEU A 287 -21.80 -10.40 8.46
CA LEU A 287 -20.99 -10.70 7.28
C LEU A 287 -21.62 -10.17 5.97
N HIS A 288 -22.83 -9.61 6.04
CA HIS A 288 -23.62 -9.19 4.89
C HIS A 288 -24.09 -7.75 5.07
N TRP A 289 -23.92 -6.96 4.01
CA TRP A 289 -24.42 -5.60 3.91
C TRP A 289 -25.80 -5.58 3.25
N PHE A 290 -26.70 -4.79 3.80
CA PHE A 290 -28.03 -4.57 3.27
C PHE A 290 -28.11 -3.16 2.70
N CYS A 291 -28.75 -2.98 1.54
CA CYS A 291 -29.13 -1.66 1.07
C CYS A 291 -30.65 -1.51 1.20
N ALA A 292 -31.11 -0.33 1.62
CA ALA A 292 -32.52 -0.09 1.85
C ALA A 292 -32.87 1.40 1.68
N VAL A 293 -34.18 1.65 1.59
CA VAL A 293 -34.76 2.99 1.69
C VAL A 293 -35.54 3.10 3.00
N THR A 294 -35.49 4.28 3.61
CA THR A 294 -36.20 4.61 4.83
C THR A 294 -36.93 5.95 4.71
N ASP A 295 -37.95 6.15 5.55
CA ASP A 295 -38.58 7.45 5.77
C ASP A 295 -37.63 8.40 6.53
N ASP A 296 -37.93 9.71 6.55
CA ASP A 296 -37.09 10.72 7.21
C ASP A 296 -36.78 10.41 8.69
N ASP A 297 -37.66 9.66 9.34
CA ASP A 297 -37.54 9.32 10.76
C ASP A 297 -36.69 8.06 11.00
N GLY A 298 -36.26 7.36 9.94
CA GLY A 298 -35.47 6.14 10.04
C GLY A 298 -36.23 4.96 10.64
N VAL A 299 -37.57 5.03 10.66
CA VAL A 299 -38.45 4.11 11.40
C VAL A 299 -38.80 2.92 10.53
N THR A 300 -39.14 3.17 9.26
CA THR A 300 -39.58 2.11 8.35
C THR A 300 -38.51 1.85 7.31
N TRP A 301 -38.09 0.58 7.16
CA TRP A 301 -37.06 0.19 6.20
C TRP A 301 -37.62 -0.77 5.16
N SER A 302 -37.42 -0.44 3.88
CA SER A 302 -37.69 -1.34 2.75
C SER A 302 -36.38 -1.78 2.13
N TYR A 303 -36.08 -3.07 2.25
CA TYR A 303 -34.81 -3.67 1.84
C TYR A 303 -34.77 -3.96 0.34
N TYR A 304 -33.63 -3.65 -0.27
CA TYR A 304 -33.27 -4.10 -1.61
C TYR A 304 -32.63 -5.49 -1.55
N PRO A 305 -32.58 -6.24 -2.67
CA PRO A 305 -31.86 -7.51 -2.74
C PRO A 305 -30.38 -7.34 -2.37
N ASP A 306 -29.78 -8.38 -1.82
CA ASP A 306 -28.35 -8.43 -1.52
C ASP A 306 -27.52 -8.19 -2.79
N VAL A 307 -26.39 -7.51 -2.63
CA VAL A 307 -25.49 -7.10 -3.70
C VAL A 307 -24.05 -7.16 -3.23
N GLY A 308 -23.16 -7.61 -4.11
CA GLY A 308 -21.78 -7.95 -3.75
C GLY A 308 -21.67 -9.30 -3.03
N ASN A 309 -20.43 -9.72 -2.78
CA ASN A 309 -20.11 -10.93 -2.02
C ASN A 309 -19.83 -10.58 -0.54
N THR A 310 -19.85 -11.60 0.32
CA THR A 310 -19.45 -11.46 1.72
C THR A 310 -18.06 -10.83 1.85
N GLY A 311 -18.00 -9.66 2.51
CA GLY A 311 -16.78 -8.88 2.73
C GLY A 311 -16.47 -7.83 1.65
N ASP A 312 -17.36 -7.63 0.68
CA ASP A 312 -17.31 -6.47 -0.21
C ASP A 312 -17.78 -5.21 0.53
N THR A 313 -17.23 -4.03 0.17
CA THR A 313 -17.70 -2.72 0.66
C THR A 313 -18.74 -2.17 -0.29
N LEU A 314 -19.92 -1.78 0.20
CA LEU A 314 -20.96 -1.16 -0.63
C LEU A 314 -20.96 0.35 -0.44
N VAL A 315 -20.89 1.08 -1.54
CA VAL A 315 -20.94 2.54 -1.60
C VAL A 315 -22.18 2.99 -2.35
N LEU A 316 -22.92 3.94 -1.78
CA LEU A 316 -24.05 4.59 -2.46
C LEU A 316 -23.55 5.75 -3.32
N ASP A 317 -23.50 5.54 -4.64
CA ASP A 317 -22.95 6.53 -5.58
C ASP A 317 -23.99 7.62 -5.96
N GLY A 318 -25.29 7.34 -5.93
CA GLY A 318 -26.30 8.34 -6.32
C GLY A 318 -27.73 7.85 -6.45
N PHE A 319 -28.64 8.80 -6.67
CA PHE A 319 -30.05 8.55 -7.01
C PHE A 319 -30.51 9.47 -8.15
N ASN A 320 -31.12 8.90 -9.18
CA ASN A 320 -31.77 9.63 -10.27
C ASN A 320 -33.29 9.72 -10.01
N PRO A 321 -33.84 10.91 -9.71
CA PRO A 321 -35.25 11.05 -9.37
C PRO A 321 -36.19 10.94 -10.57
N THR A 322 -35.71 11.18 -11.80
CA THR A 322 -36.54 11.05 -13.00
C THR A 322 -36.81 9.58 -13.30
N THR A 323 -35.75 8.77 -13.27
CA THR A 323 -35.85 7.32 -13.55
C THR A 323 -36.16 6.50 -12.30
N HIS A 324 -36.08 7.10 -11.10
CA HIS A 324 -36.14 6.45 -9.80
C HIS A 324 -35.07 5.35 -9.66
N THR A 325 -33.86 5.65 -10.10
CA THR A 325 -32.75 4.69 -10.12
C THR A 325 -31.74 5.00 -9.03
N VAL A 326 -31.49 4.04 -8.14
CA VAL A 326 -30.39 4.08 -7.17
C VAL A 326 -29.16 3.45 -7.83
N TYR A 327 -28.00 4.09 -7.66
CA TYR A 327 -26.71 3.62 -8.11
C TYR A 327 -25.85 3.32 -6.89
N ILE A 328 -25.28 2.12 -6.87
CA ILE A 328 -24.32 1.72 -5.86
C ILE A 328 -23.10 1.10 -6.53
N ARG A 329 -22.02 1.03 -5.79
CA ARG A 329 -20.80 0.34 -6.17
C ARG A 329 -20.41 -0.64 -5.09
N SER A 330 -20.21 -1.91 -5.46
CA SER A 330 -19.54 -2.87 -4.61
C SER A 330 -18.05 -2.85 -4.90
N ILE A 331 -17.25 -2.70 -3.86
CA ILE A 331 -15.81 -2.76 -3.90
C ILE A 331 -15.44 -4.11 -3.33
N ASN A 332 -14.97 -5.03 -4.16
CA ASN A 332 -14.64 -6.35 -3.68
C ASN A 332 -13.40 -6.33 -2.76
N LYS A 333 -13.07 -7.47 -2.14
CA LYS A 333 -11.86 -7.61 -1.32
C LYS A 333 -10.56 -7.22 -2.03
N LEU A 334 -10.57 -7.18 -3.37
CA LEU A 334 -9.46 -6.74 -4.20
C LEU A 334 -9.51 -5.24 -4.52
N GLY A 335 -10.44 -4.45 -3.98
CA GLY A 335 -10.58 -3.04 -4.34
C GLY A 335 -11.20 -2.81 -5.72
N VAL A 336 -11.69 -3.86 -6.40
CA VAL A 336 -12.30 -3.74 -7.73
C VAL A 336 -13.74 -3.26 -7.59
N ASN A 337 -14.06 -2.21 -8.33
CA ASN A 337 -15.38 -1.60 -8.38
C ASN A 337 -16.30 -2.35 -9.33
N ASN A 338 -17.44 -2.82 -8.83
CA ASN A 338 -18.58 -3.27 -9.63
C ASN A 338 -19.74 -2.30 -9.42
N TYR A 339 -20.30 -1.81 -10.52
CA TYR A 339 -21.39 -0.85 -10.49
C TYR A 339 -22.73 -1.54 -10.66
N HIS A 340 -23.66 -1.19 -9.78
CA HIS A 340 -25.01 -1.75 -9.76
C HIS A 340 -26.04 -0.62 -9.77
N SER A 341 -27.15 -0.86 -10.45
CA SER A 341 -28.29 0.04 -10.43
C SER A 341 -29.59 -0.73 -10.20
N ILE A 342 -30.54 -0.10 -9.50
CA ILE A 342 -31.88 -0.64 -9.28
C ILE A 342 -32.92 0.45 -9.47
N ASP A 343 -33.99 0.15 -10.21
CA ASP A 343 -35.18 1.00 -10.26
C ASP A 343 -36.03 0.71 -9.03
N THR A 344 -36.14 1.69 -8.13
CA THR A 344 -36.80 1.52 -6.83
C THR A 344 -38.32 1.38 -6.94
N ARG A 345 -38.92 1.62 -8.11
CA ARG A 345 -40.36 1.46 -8.33
C ARG A 345 -40.73 0.09 -8.88
N THR A 346 -39.83 -0.52 -9.65
CA THR A 346 -40.19 -1.65 -10.52
C THR A 346 -39.28 -2.86 -10.40
N ALA A 347 -38.06 -2.71 -9.88
CA ALA A 347 -37.06 -3.77 -9.90
C ALA A 347 -36.93 -4.49 -8.56
N ASN A 348 -36.91 -5.82 -8.62
CA ASN A 348 -36.58 -6.73 -7.53
C ASN A 348 -35.19 -7.35 -7.67
N THR A 349 -34.37 -6.85 -8.60
CA THR A 349 -33.01 -7.34 -8.90
C THR A 349 -32.10 -6.20 -9.36
N TRP A 350 -30.81 -6.29 -9.00
CA TRP A 350 -29.80 -5.32 -9.42
C TRP A 350 -29.36 -5.55 -10.87
N LYS A 351 -29.24 -4.47 -11.65
CA LYS A 351 -28.56 -4.47 -12.94
C LYS A 351 -27.08 -4.17 -12.71
N THR A 352 -26.23 -5.17 -12.90
CA THR A 352 -24.78 -5.03 -12.83
C THR A 352 -24.23 -4.72 -14.21
N GLN A 353 -23.53 -3.59 -14.35
CA GLN A 353 -22.82 -3.28 -15.59
C GLN A 353 -21.39 -3.81 -15.51
N ALA A 354 -20.95 -4.52 -16.55
CA ALA A 354 -19.54 -4.82 -16.75
C ALA A 354 -18.82 -3.50 -17.11
N LEU A 355 -17.90 -3.07 -16.24
CA LEU A 355 -16.90 -2.01 -16.41
C LEU A 355 -17.24 -0.91 -17.45
N ILE A 356 -17.85 0.19 -17.00
CA ILE A 356 -17.82 1.45 -17.74
C ILE A 356 -16.46 2.13 -17.47
N THR A 357 -15.67 2.32 -18.53
CA THR A 357 -14.31 2.91 -18.53
C THR A 357 -14.27 4.43 -18.31
N THR A 358 -15.33 5.04 -17.80
CA THR A 358 -15.39 6.48 -17.55
C THR A 358 -15.85 6.74 -16.12
N VAL A 359 -14.88 7.02 -15.24
CA VAL A 359 -15.13 7.42 -13.86
C VAL A 359 -15.06 8.95 -13.77
N HIS A 360 -16.17 9.58 -13.37
CA HIS A 360 -16.10 10.85 -12.63
C HIS A 360 -16.14 10.50 -11.15
N SER A 361 -15.02 10.69 -10.46
CA SER A 361 -14.89 10.38 -9.04
C SER A 361 -15.45 11.53 -8.19
N PRO A 362 -16.45 11.30 -7.32
CA PRO A 362 -16.64 12.12 -6.13
C PRO A 362 -15.61 11.73 -5.04
N PRO A 363 -15.40 12.58 -4.02
CA PRO A 363 -14.41 12.32 -2.98
C PRO A 363 -14.98 11.36 -1.93
N GLU A 364 -14.45 10.14 -1.85
CA GLU A 364 -14.58 9.30 -0.66
C GLU A 364 -13.20 8.81 -0.19
N LYS A 365 -13.09 8.61 1.12
CA LYS A 365 -11.87 8.26 1.85
C LYS A 365 -11.59 6.75 1.72
N PRO A 366 -10.58 6.30 0.97
CA PRO A 366 -10.04 4.97 1.20
C PRO A 366 -9.35 4.94 2.57
N TYR A 367 -9.48 3.84 3.32
CA TYR A 367 -8.61 3.56 4.47
C TYR A 367 -7.20 3.28 3.95
N ILE A 368 -6.48 4.37 3.69
CA ILE A 368 -5.06 4.37 3.40
C ILE A 368 -4.45 4.94 4.67
N ASP A 369 -3.86 4.10 5.51
CA ASP A 369 -3.18 4.59 6.70
C ASP A 369 -1.93 5.39 6.31
N TYR A 370 -1.28 5.01 5.19
CA TYR A 370 -0.07 5.68 4.70
C TYR A 370 0.02 5.90 3.19
N LEU A 371 0.55 7.06 2.77
CA LEU A 371 0.76 7.45 1.37
C LEU A 371 2.23 7.73 1.06
N THR A 372 2.83 7.03 0.11
CA THR A 372 4.30 7.07 -0.08
C THR A 372 4.73 7.78 -1.36
N VAL A 373 5.80 8.59 -1.30
CA VAL A 373 6.49 9.12 -2.48
C VAL A 373 7.97 8.86 -2.47
N PHE A 374 8.45 8.44 -3.63
CA PHE A 374 9.85 8.31 -3.97
C PHE A 374 10.33 9.57 -4.70
N THR A 375 11.38 10.18 -4.17
CA THR A 375 12.28 11.00 -4.98
C THR A 375 13.48 10.11 -5.32
N THR A 376 13.99 10.20 -6.54
CA THR A 376 15.08 9.33 -7.02
C THR A 376 16.28 9.38 -6.07
N ILE A 377 16.73 8.19 -5.65
CA ILE A 377 18.00 7.97 -4.94
C ILE A 377 19.13 8.18 -5.93
#